data_AF-A0A2N1WI95-F1
#
_entry.id   AF-A0A2N1WI95-F1
#
_cell.length_a   1.000
_cell.length_b   1.000
_cell.length_c   1.000
_cell.angle_alpha   90.00
_cell.angle_beta   90.00
_cell.angle_gamma   90.00
#
_symmetry.space_group_name_H-M   'P 1'
#
loop_
_entity.id
_entity.type
_entity.pdbx_description
1 polymer ?
#
loop_
_entity_poly.entity_id
_entity_poly.type
_entity_poly.pdbx_seq_one_letter_code
_entity_poly.pdbx_strand_id
1 'polypeptide(L)'
;MNMSKVVFGFFVLLAATLNFGFVLGEIDNPAHHDVYELFAALVVALIATVLKFGDRSQLGAVLLASSLVSLLQLFAAVLVWAIAVHITEVGLTPAVMASIVSLAAGALLANLLSVVLMTLEAAGIAR
;
A
#
# COMPACT_ATOMS: atom_id res chain seq x y z
N MET A 1 6.54 18.96 -19.43
CA MET A 1 6.17 17.90 -18.45
C MET A 1 6.27 16.55 -19.13
N ASN A 2 6.77 15.52 -18.43
CA ASN A 2 6.85 14.16 -18.95
C ASN A 2 5.65 13.34 -18.42
N MET A 3 4.73 12.93 -19.30
CA MET A 3 3.50 12.24 -18.88
C MET A 3 3.75 10.89 -18.22
N SER A 4 4.80 10.16 -18.61
CA SER A 4 5.16 8.90 -17.97
C SER A 4 5.52 9.10 -16.48
N LYS A 5 6.23 10.20 -16.16
CA LYS A 5 6.53 10.55 -14.77
C LYS A 5 5.29 11.00 -13.99
N VAL A 6 4.33 11.67 -14.65
CA VAL A 6 3.06 12.05 -14.04
C VAL A 6 2.23 10.82 -13.68
N VAL A 7 2.09 9.87 -14.62
CA VAL A 7 1.36 8.62 -14.39
C VAL A 7 2.01 7.81 -13.27
N PHE A 8 3.34 7.71 -13.26
CA PHE A 8 4.08 7.07 -12.17
C PHE A 8 3.75 7.69 -10.80
N GLY A 9 3.95 9.00 -10.68
CA GLY A 9 3.72 9.71 -9.41
C GLY A 9 2.27 9.66 -8.96
N PHE A 10 1.32 9.70 -9.91
CA PHE A 10 -0.11 9.53 -9.63
C PHE A 10 -0.39 8.19 -8.93
N PHE A 11 0.06 7.07 -9.48
CA PHE A 11 -0.22 5.76 -8.90
C PHE A 11 0.50 5.54 -7.56
N VAL A 12 1.71 6.07 -7.40
CA VAL A 12 2.43 6.03 -6.10
C VAL A 12 1.67 6.81 -5.03
N LEU A 13 1.22 8.03 -5.35
CA LEU A 13 0.44 8.85 -4.41
C LEU A 13 -0.92 8.22 -4.11
N LEU A 14 -1.63 7.74 -5.14
CA LEU A 14 -2.93 7.10 -4.98
C LEU A 14 -2.85 5.83 -4.13
N ALA A 15 -1.81 5.00 -4.32
CA ALA A 15 -1.58 3.82 -3.49
C ALA A 15 -1.40 4.21 -2.02
N ALA A 16 -0.59 5.24 -1.76
CA ALA A 16 -0.35 5.74 -0.41
C ALA A 16 -1.63 6.29 0.24
N THR A 17 -2.43 7.08 -0.48
CA THR A 17 -3.63 7.71 0.08
C THR A 17 -4.77 6.72 0.29
N LEU A 18 -4.96 5.74 -0.59
CA LEU A 18 -5.94 4.67 -0.38
C LEU A 18 -5.55 3.78 0.81
N ASN A 19 -4.27 3.41 0.91
CA ASN A 19 -3.77 2.68 2.05
C ASN A 19 -3.93 3.48 3.36
N PHE A 20 -3.69 4.79 3.31
CA PHE A 20 -3.89 5.68 4.46
C PHE A 20 -5.37 5.73 4.87
N GLY A 21 -6.28 5.87 3.90
CA GLY A 21 -7.73 5.84 4.14
C GLY A 21 -8.14 4.57 4.87
N PHE A 22 -7.70 3.41 4.38
CA PHE A 22 -8.00 2.13 5.02
C PHE A 22 -7.45 2.02 6.45
N VAL A 23 -6.30 2.61 6.78
CA VAL A 23 -5.69 2.50 8.11
C VAL A 23 -6.29 3.51 9.11
N LEU A 24 -6.97 4.55 8.63
CA LEU A 24 -7.49 5.61 9.47
C LEU A 24 -8.73 5.14 10.24
N GLY A 25 -8.66 5.21 11.57
CA GLY A 25 -9.76 4.83 12.46
C GLY A 25 -9.27 4.08 13.70
N GLU A 26 -10.21 3.55 14.46
CA GLU A 26 -9.93 2.62 15.55
C GLU A 26 -9.55 1.25 14.99
N ILE A 27 -8.31 0.84 15.24
CA ILE A 27 -7.64 -0.33 14.66
C ILE A 27 -8.42 -1.65 14.77
N ASP A 28 -9.25 -1.80 15.80
CA ASP A 28 -9.98 -3.01 16.14
C ASP A 28 -11.48 -2.92 15.80
N ASN A 29 -11.93 -1.81 15.20
CA ASN A 29 -13.33 -1.58 14.86
C ASN A 29 -13.59 -1.81 13.36
N PRO A 30 -14.25 -2.92 12.97
CA PRO A 30 -14.53 -3.24 11.57
C PRO A 30 -15.35 -2.20 10.82
N ALA A 31 -16.15 -1.38 11.52
CA ALA A 31 -16.99 -0.38 10.89
C ALA A 31 -16.19 0.80 10.29
N HIS A 32 -14.93 0.96 10.69
CA HIS A 32 -14.04 2.00 10.16
C HIS A 32 -13.24 1.54 8.94
N HIS A 33 -13.20 0.23 8.65
CA HIS A 33 -12.29 -0.35 7.68
C HIS A 33 -13.06 -1.09 6.59
N ASP A 34 -13.19 -0.46 5.42
CA ASP A 34 -13.99 -1.01 4.32
C ASP A 34 -13.18 -1.97 3.44
N VAL A 35 -13.81 -3.08 3.05
CA VAL A 35 -13.19 -4.13 2.21
C VAL A 35 -12.83 -3.62 0.81
N TYR A 36 -13.62 -2.71 0.25
CA TYR A 36 -13.39 -2.11 -1.06
C TYR A 36 -12.20 -1.15 -1.02
N GLU A 37 -11.98 -0.46 0.10
CA GLU A 37 -10.78 0.36 0.29
C GLU A 37 -9.51 -0.50 0.35
N LEU A 38 -9.53 -1.60 1.11
CA LEU A 38 -8.40 -2.54 1.16
C LEU A 38 -8.10 -3.14 -0.22
N PHE A 39 -9.15 -3.53 -0.95
CA PHE A 39 -9.01 -4.06 -2.30
C PHE A 39 -8.47 -3.01 -3.28
N ALA A 40 -8.99 -1.78 -3.24
CA ALA A 40 -8.51 -0.69 -4.06
C ALA A 40 -7.04 -0.35 -3.76
N ALA A 41 -6.66 -0.31 -2.48
CA ALA A 41 -5.27 -0.10 -2.05
C ALA A 41 -4.35 -1.19 -2.63
N LEU A 42 -4.75 -2.47 -2.56
CA LEU A 42 -3.99 -3.58 -3.14
C LEU A 42 -3.81 -3.45 -4.66
N VAL A 43 -4.91 -3.20 -5.39
CA VAL A 43 -4.88 -3.09 -6.86
C VAL A 43 -4.03 -1.90 -7.31
N VAL A 44 -4.18 -0.74 -6.67
CA VAL A 44 -3.41 0.45 -7.02
C VAL A 44 -1.93 0.27 -6.64
N ALA A 45 -1.62 -0.37 -5.51
CA ALA A 45 -0.25 -0.71 -5.13
C ALA A 45 0.40 -1.68 -6.13
N LEU A 46 -0.37 -2.63 -6.69
CA LEU A 46 0.11 -3.51 -7.74
C LEU A 46 0.46 -2.72 -9.02
N ILE A 47 -0.41 -1.82 -9.46
CA ILE A 47 -0.15 -0.96 -10.62
C ILE A 47 1.10 -0.10 -10.39
N ALA A 48 1.21 0.55 -9.23
CA ALA A 48 2.38 1.35 -8.86
C ALA A 48 3.67 0.52 -8.89
N THR A 49 3.60 -0.73 -8.43
CA THR A 49 4.73 -1.67 -8.44
C THR A 49 5.14 -2.05 -9.87
N VAL A 50 4.17 -2.34 -10.75
CA VAL A 50 4.45 -2.64 -12.18
C VAL A 50 5.12 -1.45 -12.87
N LEU A 51 4.67 -0.22 -12.60
CA LEU A 51 5.24 0.99 -13.18
C LEU A 51 6.67 1.29 -12.72
N LYS A 52 7.11 0.71 -11.59
CA LYS A 52 8.50 0.80 -11.10
C LYS A 52 9.45 -0.12 -11.87
N PHE A 53 8.95 -1.12 -12.60
CA PHE A 53 9.81 -1.95 -13.44
C PHE A 53 10.32 -1.16 -14.65
N GLY A 54 11.63 -1.13 -14.82
CA GLY A 54 12.28 -0.47 -15.96
C GLY A 54 13.35 0.54 -15.55
N ASP A 55 13.32 1.04 -14.31
CA ASP A 55 14.40 1.83 -13.75
C ASP A 55 15.50 0.92 -13.16
N ARG A 56 16.74 1.11 -13.61
CA ARG A 56 17.92 0.36 -13.13
C ARG A 56 18.79 1.18 -12.17
N SER A 57 18.35 2.37 -11.79
CA SER A 57 19.03 3.20 -10.79
C SER A 57 18.96 2.57 -9.40
N GLN A 58 19.88 2.96 -8.51
CA GLN A 58 19.84 2.57 -7.09
C GLN A 58 18.54 3.05 -6.43
N LEU A 59 18.10 4.27 -6.76
CA LEU A 59 16.85 4.84 -6.26
C LEU A 59 15.65 4.03 -6.75
N GLY A 60 15.62 3.66 -8.03
CA GLY A 60 14.62 2.78 -8.63
C GLY A 60 14.55 1.42 -7.94
N ALA A 61 15.69 0.83 -7.56
CA ALA A 61 15.73 -0.41 -6.80
C ALA A 61 15.10 -0.28 -5.40
N VAL A 62 15.38 0.82 -4.68
CA VAL A 62 14.78 1.07 -3.35
C VAL A 62 13.28 1.37 -3.46
N LEU A 63 12.85 2.14 -4.47
CA LEU A 63 11.44 2.38 -4.76
C LEU A 63 10.71 1.08 -5.08
N LEU A 64 11.32 0.19 -5.87
CA LEU A 64 10.74 -1.11 -6.19
C LEU A 64 10.62 -1.97 -4.93
N ALA A 65 11.67 -2.02 -4.10
CA ALA A 65 11.67 -2.74 -2.84
C ALA A 65 10.54 -2.26 -1.90
N SER A 66 10.37 -0.95 -1.73
CA SER A 66 9.28 -0.40 -0.90
C SER A 66 7.90 -0.75 -1.46
N SER A 67 7.74 -0.77 -2.79
CA SER A 67 6.50 -1.21 -3.43
C SER A 67 6.20 -2.69 -3.19
N LEU A 68 7.21 -3.56 -3.28
CA LEU A 68 7.06 -4.99 -3.04
C LEU A 68 6.69 -5.28 -1.59
N VAL A 69 7.29 -4.56 -0.62
CA VAL A 69 6.93 -4.67 0.79
C VAL A 69 5.47 -4.24 1.00
N SER A 70 5.05 -3.11 0.42
CA SER A 70 3.66 -2.65 0.49
C SER A 70 2.69 -3.69 -0.08
N LEU A 71 3.00 -4.23 -1.27
CA LEU A 71 2.17 -5.22 -1.94
C LEU A 71 2.04 -6.51 -1.12
N LEU A 72 3.13 -7.01 -0.55
CA LEU A 72 3.13 -8.22 0.28
C LEU A 72 2.27 -8.04 1.53
N GLN A 73 2.39 -6.88 2.19
CA GLN A 73 1.63 -6.54 3.40
C GLN A 73 0.12 -6.39 3.09
N LEU A 74 -0.25 -5.68 2.03
CA LEU A 74 -1.65 -5.56 1.59
C LEU A 74 -2.24 -6.91 1.17
N PHE A 75 -1.45 -7.74 0.48
CA PHE A 75 -1.88 -9.08 0.10
C PHE A 75 -2.11 -9.98 1.33
N ALA A 76 -1.21 -9.91 2.32
CA ALA A 76 -1.40 -10.61 3.58
C ALA A 76 -2.66 -10.14 4.33
N ALA A 77 -2.91 -8.83 4.37
CA ALA A 77 -4.12 -8.27 4.98
C ALA A 77 -5.41 -8.79 4.30
N VAL A 78 -5.44 -8.82 2.96
CA VAL A 78 -6.55 -9.41 2.20
C VAL A 78 -6.70 -10.89 2.49
N LEU A 79 -5.60 -11.64 2.60
CA LEU A 79 -5.63 -13.07 2.90
C LEU A 79 -6.23 -13.33 4.29
N VAL A 80 -5.82 -12.57 5.31
CA VAL A 80 -6.38 -12.66 6.66
C VAL A 80 -7.89 -12.37 6.66
N TRP A 81 -8.32 -11.31 5.96
CA TRP A 81 -9.73 -10.99 5.79
C TRP A 81 -10.50 -12.16 5.15
N ALA A 82 -9.99 -12.67 4.02
CA ALA A 82 -10.64 -13.72 3.25
C ALA A 82 -10.77 -15.01 4.07
N ILE A 83 -9.71 -15.42 4.77
CA ILE A 83 -9.71 -16.60 5.64
C ILE A 83 -10.73 -16.43 6.77
N ALA A 84 -10.73 -15.28 7.45
CA ALA A 84 -11.60 -15.05 8.61
C ALA A 84 -13.10 -15.05 8.26
N VAL A 85 -13.45 -14.50 7.09
CA VAL A 85 -14.85 -14.37 6.65
C VAL A 85 -15.34 -15.62 5.93
N HIS A 86 -14.52 -16.25 5.08
CA HIS A 86 -14.99 -17.29 4.15
C HIS A 86 -14.47 -18.70 4.45
N ILE A 87 -13.44 -18.86 5.28
CA ILE A 87 -12.86 -20.19 5.58
C ILE A 87 -13.17 -20.60 7.01
N THR A 88 -12.84 -19.74 7.98
CA THR A 88 -13.08 -20.04 9.40
C THR A 88 -14.46 -19.57 9.87
N GLU A 89 -15.12 -18.69 9.10
CA GLU A 89 -16.43 -18.09 9.40
C GLU A 89 -16.50 -17.43 10.79
N VAL A 90 -15.36 -17.07 11.38
CA VAL A 90 -15.27 -16.36 12.66
C VAL A 90 -15.69 -14.89 12.52
N GLY A 91 -15.62 -14.36 11.29
CA GLY A 91 -15.96 -12.97 10.98
C GLY A 91 -14.89 -11.98 11.41
N LEU A 92 -15.22 -10.69 11.34
CA LEU A 92 -14.32 -9.58 11.64
C LEU A 92 -14.35 -9.24 13.13
N THR A 93 -13.84 -10.14 13.97
CA THR A 93 -13.67 -9.83 15.40
C THR A 93 -12.63 -8.71 15.60
N PRO A 94 -12.62 -8.02 16.75
CA PRO A 94 -11.66 -6.94 17.00
C PRO A 94 -10.19 -7.37 16.83
N ALA A 95 -9.84 -8.59 17.24
CA ALA A 95 -8.48 -9.13 17.08
C ALA A 95 -8.10 -9.41 15.61
N VAL A 96 -9.05 -9.91 14.82
CA VAL A 96 -8.85 -10.13 13.37
C VAL A 96 -8.70 -8.78 12.67
N MET A 97 -9.56 -7.82 12.97
CA MET A 97 -9.50 -6.48 12.38
C MET A 97 -8.18 -5.80 12.71
N ALA A 98 -7.75 -5.84 13.97
CA ALA A 98 -6.47 -5.27 14.37
C ALA A 98 -5.28 -5.91 13.64
N SER A 99 -5.36 -7.21 13.34
CA SER A 99 -4.33 -7.90 12.55
C SER A 99 -4.30 -7.41 11.09
N ILE A 100 -5.46 -7.25 10.46
CA ILE A 100 -5.59 -6.75 9.08
C ILE A 100 -5.05 -5.32 8.98
N VAL A 101 -5.50 -4.43 9.89
CA VAL A 101 -5.10 -3.02 9.90
C VAL A 101 -3.62 -2.88 10.25
N SER A 102 -3.07 -3.73 11.13
CA SER A 102 -1.63 -3.74 11.43
C SER A 102 -0.78 -4.09 10.20
N LEU A 103 -1.18 -5.09 9.41
CA LEU A 103 -0.52 -5.42 8.14
C LEU A 103 -0.62 -4.25 7.15
N ALA A 104 -1.81 -3.67 7.00
CA ALA A 104 -2.01 -2.51 6.14
C ALA A 104 -1.22 -1.26 6.61
N ALA A 105 -1.02 -1.08 7.92
CA ALA A 105 -0.17 -0.01 8.45
C ALA A 105 1.31 -0.23 8.10
N GLY A 106 1.78 -1.48 8.09
CA GLY A 106 3.09 -1.83 7.54
C GLY A 106 3.22 -1.47 6.06
N ALA A 107 2.18 -1.74 5.27
CA ALA A 107 2.13 -1.32 3.87
C ALA A 107 2.16 0.20 3.69
N LEU A 108 1.47 0.93 4.58
CA LEU A 108 1.43 2.39 4.58
C LEU A 108 2.83 2.98 4.80
N LEU A 109 3.61 2.45 5.74
CA LEU A 109 5.00 2.88 5.96
C LEU A 109 5.85 2.72 4.70
N ALA A 110 5.69 1.61 3.98
CA ALA A 110 6.41 1.36 2.74
C ALA A 110 5.96 2.28 1.58
N ASN A 111 4.68 2.62 1.53
CA ASN A 111 4.15 3.62 0.60
C ASN A 111 4.66 5.03 0.92
N LEU A 112 4.72 5.42 2.20
CA LEU A 112 5.30 6.71 2.62
C LEU A 112 6.77 6.82 2.24
N LEU A 113 7.56 5.75 2.39
CA LEU A 113 8.93 5.72 1.92
C LEU A 113 9.01 5.96 0.40
N SER A 114 8.12 5.35 -0.37
CA SER A 114 8.03 5.57 -1.82
C SER A 114 7.77 7.05 -2.17
N VAL A 115 6.83 7.67 -1.46
CA VAL A 115 6.49 9.10 -1.65
C VAL A 115 7.68 9.99 -1.27
N VAL A 116 8.33 9.74 -0.12
CA VAL A 116 9.49 10.52 0.33
C VAL A 116 10.63 10.44 -0.69
N LEU A 117 11.00 9.24 -1.14
CA LEU A 117 12.07 9.05 -2.13
C LEU A 117 11.76 9.75 -3.45
N MET A 118 10.52 9.63 -3.92
CA MET A 118 10.08 10.33 -5.13
C MET A 118 10.16 11.85 -5.00
N THR A 119 9.81 12.39 -3.83
CA THR A 119 9.91 13.84 -3.55
C THR A 119 11.37 14.30 -3.48
N LEU A 120 12.25 13.50 -2.87
CA LEU A 120 13.68 13.78 -2.78
C LEU A 120 14.37 13.74 -4.16
N GLU A 121 13.98 12.82 -5.03
CA GLU A 121 14.43 12.78 -6.43
C GLU A 121 13.96 14.03 -7.19
N ALA A 122 12.68 14.39 -7.04
CA ALA A 122 12.11 15.57 -7.68
C ALA A 122 12.78 16.89 -7.23
N ALA A 123 13.20 16.97 -5.97
CA ALA A 123 13.97 18.09 -5.42
C ALA A 123 15.46 18.07 -5.82
N GLY A 124 15.95 16.99 -6.44
CA GLY A 124 17.35 16.83 -6.85
C GLY A 124 18.31 16.51 -5.70
N ILE A 125 17.78 16.08 -4.55
CA ILE A 125 18.54 15.75 -3.32
C ILE A 125 19.04 14.31 -3.37
N ALA A 126 18.21 13.38 -3.84
CA ALA A 126 18.59 11.99 -4.08
C ALA A 126 18.92 11.85 -5.58
N ARG A 127 20.19 11.59 -5.90
CA ARG A 127 20.70 11.36 -7.26
C ARG A 127 21.41 10.02 -7.36
#